data_AF-A0A5A9NYR1-F1
#
_entry.id   AF-A0A5A9NYR1-F1
#
_cell.length_a   1.000
_cell.length_b   1.000
_cell.length_c   1.000
_cell.angle_alpha   90.00
_cell.angle_beta   90.00
_cell.angle_gamma   90.00
#
_symmetry.space_group_name_H-M   'P 1'
#
loop_
_entity.id
_entity.type
_entity.pdbx_description
1 polymer ?
#
loop_
_entity_poly.entity_id
_entity_poly.type
_entity_poly.pdbx_seq_one_letter_code
_entity_poly.pdbx_strand_id
1 'polypeptide(L)'
;MSASMIRRGLELFSEKDGEKHKQKQKKSSGNKQRLHRQTVKSKTTVKDKHIKSAVDPLKSALPLSDEYRKRQKKNHLSSNLEYFLAAANKTQTKHTGKIIQQHSGRRACHQPDLPVTKPEEKSVFTEQEFQKFQQEYFSKL
;
A
#
# COMPACT_ATOMS: atom_id res chain seq x y z
N MET A 1 9.64 14.48 2.47
CA MET A 1 8.22 14.48 2.04
C MET A 1 7.96 15.69 1.15
N SER A 2 7.21 15.54 0.06
CA SER A 2 6.93 16.68 -0.82
C SER A 2 5.82 17.57 -0.26
N ALA A 3 5.89 18.87 -0.53
CA ALA A 3 4.85 19.82 -0.11
C ALA A 3 3.46 19.48 -0.70
N SER A 4 3.43 18.89 -1.91
CA SER A 4 2.19 18.43 -2.53
C SER A 4 1.51 17.30 -1.76
N MET A 5 2.29 16.37 -1.21
CA MET A 5 1.76 15.27 -0.40
C MET A 5 1.13 15.78 0.90
N ILE A 6 1.79 16.73 1.56
CA ILE A 6 1.29 17.35 2.80
C ILE A 6 -0.02 18.10 2.52
N ARG A 7 -0.07 18.91 1.45
CA ARG A 7 -1.30 19.63 1.06
C ARG A 7 -2.48 18.69 0.83
N ARG A 8 -2.27 17.60 0.07
CA ARG A 8 -3.32 16.62 -0.23
C ARG A 8 -3.77 15.83 1.02
N GLY A 9 -2.87 15.60 1.98
CA GLY A 9 -3.20 14.99 3.25
C GLY A 9 -4.10 15.88 4.12
N LEU A 10 -3.78 17.18 4.19
CA LEU A 10 -4.57 18.14 4.97
C LEU A 10 -5.95 18.43 4.36
N GLU A 11 -6.06 18.39 3.04
CA GLU A 11 -7.32 18.59 2.31
C GLU A 11 -8.42 17.60 2.73
N LEU A 12 -8.05 16.38 3.16
CA LEU A 12 -9.00 15.37 3.66
C LEU A 12 -9.83 15.85 4.86
N PHE A 13 -9.25 16.73 5.68
CA PHE A 13 -9.87 17.17 6.93
C PHE A 13 -10.53 18.55 6.80
N SER A 14 -10.27 19.28 5.72
CA SER A 14 -10.94 20.56 5.48
C SER A 14 -12.43 20.33 5.14
N GLU A 15 -13.33 21.08 5.78
CA GLU A 15 -14.78 21.08 5.53
C GLU A 15 -15.14 21.81 4.22
N LYS A 16 -14.29 21.67 3.19
CA LYS A 16 -14.50 22.35 1.92
C LYS A 16 -15.60 21.63 1.15
N ASP A 17 -16.76 22.27 1.11
CA ASP A 17 -17.81 22.06 0.13
C ASP A 17 -17.18 21.89 -1.25
N GLY A 18 -17.22 20.66 -1.80
CA GLY A 18 -17.29 20.28 -3.22
C GLY A 18 -16.53 21.03 -4.32
N GLU A 19 -15.68 22.01 -4.05
CA GLU A 19 -15.03 22.80 -5.07
C GLU A 19 -13.79 22.06 -5.55
N LYS A 20 -14.02 21.21 -6.54
CA LYS A 20 -12.99 20.75 -7.46
C LYS A 20 -12.24 21.98 -7.96
N HIS A 21 -11.10 22.31 -7.35
CA HIS A 21 -10.18 23.31 -7.87
C HIS A 21 -9.65 22.79 -9.21
N LYS A 22 -10.39 23.11 -10.29
CA LYS A 22 -9.86 23.07 -11.65
C LYS A 22 -8.60 23.93 -11.62
N GLN A 23 -7.44 23.31 -11.76
CA GLN A 23 -6.20 24.02 -11.95
C GLN A 23 -6.30 24.77 -13.28
N LYS A 24 -6.79 26.02 -13.23
CA LYS A 24 -6.55 26.99 -14.30
C LYS A 24 -5.05 27.24 -14.31
N GLN A 25 -4.36 26.65 -15.27
CA GLN A 25 -3.00 27.06 -15.61
C GLN A 25 -3.04 28.53 -16.04
N LYS A 26 -2.74 29.45 -15.13
CA LYS A 26 -2.37 30.80 -15.49
C LYS A 26 -0.94 30.73 -16.03
N LYS A 27 -0.80 30.90 -17.35
CA LYS A 27 0.49 31.20 -17.97
C LYS A 27 0.95 32.56 -17.44
N SER A 28 1.95 32.57 -16.57
CA SER A 28 2.73 33.78 -16.27
C SER A 28 4.13 33.57 -16.78
N SER A 29 4.47 34.30 -17.84
CA SER A 29 5.82 34.55 -18.30
C SER A 29 6.62 35.22 -17.18
N GLY A 30 7.73 34.60 -16.78
CA GLY A 30 8.58 35.10 -15.70
C GLY A 30 9.90 34.37 -15.69
N ASN A 31 10.86 34.93 -16.42
CA ASN A 31 12.25 34.51 -16.53
C ASN A 31 12.90 34.34 -15.14
N LYS A 32 13.65 33.23 -14.90
CA LYS A 32 14.87 33.14 -14.06
C LYS A 32 15.42 31.71 -13.92
N GLN A 33 16.57 31.53 -14.59
CA GLN A 33 17.75 30.75 -14.18
C GLN A 33 17.66 29.22 -14.10
N ARG A 34 18.09 28.58 -15.20
CA ARG A 34 18.51 27.17 -15.25
C ARG A 34 19.77 26.98 -14.40
N LEU A 35 19.67 26.28 -13.27
CA LEU A 35 20.85 25.75 -12.59
C LEU A 35 21.25 24.42 -13.23
N HIS A 36 22.36 24.49 -13.96
CA HIS A 36 23.13 23.37 -14.47
C HIS A 36 23.59 22.48 -13.31
N ARG A 37 23.22 21.19 -13.31
CA ARG A 37 23.87 20.20 -12.44
C ARG A 37 24.41 19.06 -13.30
N GLN A 38 25.70 19.17 -13.59
CA GLN A 38 26.48 18.23 -14.37
C GLN A 38 26.41 16.83 -13.75
N THR A 39 26.19 15.86 -14.63
CA THR A 39 26.39 14.44 -14.41
C THR A 39 27.87 14.15 -14.18
N VAL A 40 28.25 13.68 -12.99
CA VAL A 40 29.57 13.09 -12.77
C VAL A 40 29.38 11.59 -12.60
N LYS A 41 29.77 10.84 -13.64
CA LYS A 41 29.83 9.38 -13.65
C LYS A 41 31.08 8.95 -12.88
N SER A 42 30.93 8.35 -11.71
CA SER A 42 32.05 7.72 -11.00
C SER A 42 32.21 6.28 -11.45
N LYS A 43 33.18 6.03 -12.34
CA LYS A 43 33.71 4.69 -12.64
C LYS A 43 34.85 4.39 -11.67
N THR A 44 34.65 3.51 -10.70
CA THR A 44 35.73 2.88 -9.95
C THR A 44 35.40 1.42 -9.70
N THR A 45 35.97 0.57 -10.53
CA THR A 45 35.98 -0.89 -10.44
C THR A 45 36.90 -1.29 -9.27
N VAL A 46 36.35 -1.81 -8.17
CA VAL A 46 37.18 -2.40 -7.10
C VAL A 46 37.22 -3.91 -7.34
N LYS A 47 38.35 -4.36 -7.90
CA LYS A 47 38.67 -5.79 -8.04
C LYS A 47 39.01 -6.39 -6.67
N ASP A 48 38.51 -7.59 -6.45
CA ASP A 48 38.98 -8.64 -5.55
C ASP A 48 39.59 -8.23 -4.21
N LYS A 49 38.77 -8.32 -3.17
CA LYS A 49 39.26 -8.53 -1.79
C LYS A 49 38.83 -9.93 -1.36
N HIS A 50 39.76 -10.87 -1.43
CA HIS A 50 39.61 -12.21 -0.85
C HIS A 50 39.33 -12.09 0.66
N ILE A 51 38.13 -12.48 1.08
CA ILE A 51 37.76 -12.52 2.49
C ILE A 51 38.28 -13.84 3.06
N LYS A 52 39.44 -13.80 3.73
CA LYS A 52 39.88 -14.89 4.61
C LYS A 52 39.18 -14.72 5.95
N SER A 53 38.09 -15.45 6.17
CA SER A 53 37.55 -15.63 7.52
C SER A 53 36.90 -17.02 7.64
N ALA A 54 37.75 -18.05 7.72
CA ALA A 54 37.39 -19.28 8.41
C ALA A 54 37.90 -19.11 9.85
N VAL A 55 36.99 -18.74 10.75
CA VAL A 55 37.23 -18.78 12.19
C VAL A 55 36.24 -19.80 12.74
N ASP A 56 36.75 -20.80 13.47
CA ASP A 56 36.01 -21.97 13.93
C ASP A 56 34.63 -21.62 14.55
N PRO A 57 33.55 -22.31 14.13
CA PRO A 57 32.19 -21.97 14.55
C PRO A 57 31.89 -22.28 16.02
N LEU A 58 32.74 -23.03 16.72
CA LEU A 58 32.47 -23.49 18.09
C LEU A 58 33.05 -22.59 19.20
N LYS A 59 34.09 -21.78 18.90
CA LYS A 59 34.74 -20.88 19.88
C LYS A 59 34.31 -19.41 19.78
N SER A 60 33.69 -19.02 18.67
CA SER A 60 33.36 -17.62 18.39
C SER A 60 32.02 -17.15 18.94
N ALA A 61 31.17 -18.07 19.45
CA ALA A 61 29.79 -17.74 19.86
C ALA A 61 29.67 -16.86 21.12
N LEU A 62 30.61 -16.97 22.07
CA LEU A 62 30.57 -16.22 23.33
C LEU A 62 30.87 -14.72 23.15
N PRO A 63 31.96 -14.30 22.48
CA PRO A 63 32.26 -12.87 22.28
C PRO A 63 31.39 -12.22 21.21
N LEU A 64 30.76 -13.01 20.31
CA LEU A 64 29.96 -12.46 19.22
C LEU A 64 28.77 -11.66 19.73
N SER A 65 28.12 -12.11 20.81
CA SER A 65 26.96 -11.42 21.38
C SER A 65 27.34 -10.05 21.98
N ASP A 66 28.49 -9.97 22.65
CA ASP A 66 28.99 -8.74 23.26
C ASP A 66 29.56 -7.77 22.22
N GLU A 67 30.30 -8.26 21.22
CA GLU A 67 30.75 -7.44 20.10
C GLU A 67 29.58 -6.95 19.25
N TYR A 68 28.59 -7.81 19.01
CA TYR A 68 27.37 -7.45 18.30
C TYR A 68 26.61 -6.36 19.05
N ARG A 69 26.45 -6.49 20.37
CA ARG A 69 25.83 -5.47 21.23
C ARG A 69 26.59 -4.15 21.20
N LYS A 70 27.93 -4.16 21.21
CA LYS A 70 28.76 -2.95 21.11
C LYS A 70 28.63 -2.25 19.75
N ARG A 71 28.37 -3.02 18.68
CA ARG A 71 28.15 -2.50 17.32
C ARG A 71 26.71 -2.04 17.08
N GLN A 72 25.77 -2.38 17.96
CA GLN A 72 24.40 -1.91 17.85
C GLN A 72 24.34 -0.40 18.09
N LYS A 73 23.68 0.29 17.16
CA LYS A 73 23.29 1.69 17.39
C LYS A 73 22.27 1.74 18.52
N LYS A 74 22.20 2.88 19.21
CA LYS A 74 21.19 3.11 20.25
C LYS A 74 19.80 2.75 19.71
N ASN A 75 19.15 1.80 20.37
CA ASN A 75 17.79 1.42 20.04
C ASN A 75 16.83 2.37 20.74
N HIS A 76 16.09 3.16 19.96
CA HIS A 76 15.10 4.10 20.47
C HIS A 76 13.67 3.52 20.50
N LEU A 77 13.51 2.21 20.29
CA LEU A 77 12.20 1.57 20.21
C LEU A 77 11.36 1.80 21.47
N SER A 78 11.92 1.57 22.66
CA SER A 78 11.19 1.74 23.93
C SER A 78 10.72 3.19 24.13
N SER A 79 11.62 4.15 23.95
CA SER A 79 11.31 5.58 24.07
C SER A 79 10.28 6.05 23.02
N ASN A 80 10.35 5.53 21.79
CA ASN A 80 9.36 5.85 20.75
C ASN A 80 7.99 5.25 21.09
N LEU A 81 7.95 4.00 21.56
CA LEU A 81 6.71 3.35 21.98
C LEU A 81 6.07 4.09 23.15
N GLU A 82 6.86 4.47 24.14
CA GLU A 82 6.41 5.28 25.26
C GLU A 82 5.83 6.61 24.76
N TYR A 83 6.51 7.33 23.86
CA TYR A 83 6.00 8.56 23.27
C TYR A 83 4.66 8.38 22.54
N PHE A 84 4.53 7.33 21.72
CA PHE A 84 3.31 7.06 20.98
C PHE A 84 2.15 6.59 21.85
N LEU A 85 2.42 5.83 22.92
CA LEU A 85 1.41 5.27 23.81
C LEU A 85 1.01 6.23 24.94
N ALA A 86 1.93 7.10 25.39
CA ALA A 86 1.66 8.10 26.42
C ALA A 86 0.65 9.16 25.93
N ALA A 87 0.64 9.48 24.64
CA ALA A 87 -0.34 10.37 24.05
C ALA A 87 -1.67 9.62 23.80
N ALA A 88 -2.61 9.71 24.74
CA ALA A 88 -3.97 9.17 24.59
C ALA A 88 -4.85 9.94 23.58
N ASN A 89 -4.26 10.73 22.69
CA ASN A 89 -4.97 11.57 21.73
C ASN A 89 -5.51 10.69 20.59
N LYS A 90 -6.68 10.11 20.80
CA LYS A 90 -7.43 9.40 19.76
C LYS A 90 -8.10 10.43 18.84
N THR A 91 -7.80 10.36 17.55
CA THR A 91 -8.50 11.17 16.54
C THR A 91 -9.98 10.81 16.50
N GLN A 92 -10.84 11.79 16.23
CA GLN A 92 -12.28 11.55 16.05
C GLN A 92 -12.53 10.48 14.99
N THR A 93 -13.47 9.57 15.27
CA THR A 93 -13.83 8.44 14.39
C THR A 93 -14.13 8.86 12.95
N LYS A 94 -14.77 10.02 12.77
CA LYS A 94 -15.05 10.64 11.45
C LYS A 94 -13.78 10.81 10.62
N HIS A 95 -12.71 11.34 11.20
CA HIS A 95 -11.45 11.57 10.50
C HIS A 95 -10.73 10.25 10.19
N THR A 96 -10.74 9.30 11.13
CA THR A 96 -10.20 7.94 10.89
C THR A 96 -10.89 7.26 9.71
N GLY A 97 -12.21 7.39 9.61
CA GLY A 97 -12.98 6.89 8.46
C GLY A 97 -12.53 7.49 7.13
N LYS A 98 -12.34 8.82 7.06
CA LYS A 98 -11.84 9.50 5.86
C LYS A 98 -10.47 8.98 5.41
N ILE A 99 -9.57 8.74 6.36
CA ILE A 99 -8.23 8.18 6.09
C ILE A 99 -8.35 6.77 5.51
N ILE A 100 -9.11 5.89 6.15
CA ILE A 100 -9.31 4.51 5.70
C ILE A 100 -9.89 4.49 4.29
N GLN A 101 -10.93 5.28 4.02
CA GLN A 101 -11.57 5.36 2.71
C GLN A 101 -10.58 5.83 1.63
N GLN A 102 -9.76 6.85 1.89
CA GLN A 102 -8.78 7.37 0.93
C GLN A 102 -7.72 6.32 0.50
N HIS A 103 -7.42 5.36 1.39
CA HIS A 103 -6.41 4.33 1.17
C HIS A 103 -6.99 2.97 0.76
N SER A 104 -8.28 2.73 0.98
CA SER A 104 -8.99 1.53 0.54
C SER A 104 -8.86 1.30 -0.97
N GLY A 105 -8.73 0.05 -1.41
CA GLY A 105 -8.66 -0.32 -2.84
C GLY A 105 -7.43 0.15 -3.63
N ARG A 106 -6.46 0.84 -3.01
CA ARG A 106 -5.22 1.26 -3.70
C ARG A 106 -4.27 0.11 -3.99
N ARG A 107 -4.30 -0.92 -3.15
CA ARG A 107 -3.55 -2.15 -3.36
C ARG A 107 -4.50 -3.16 -4.01
N ALA A 108 -4.02 -3.92 -4.99
CA ALA A 108 -4.80 -4.96 -5.66
C ALA A 108 -5.43 -5.95 -4.66
N CYS A 109 -4.69 -6.32 -3.60
CA CYS A 109 -5.18 -7.20 -2.54
C CYS A 109 -6.35 -6.64 -1.71
N HIS A 110 -6.60 -5.32 -1.78
CA HIS A 110 -7.65 -4.62 -1.03
C HIS A 110 -8.76 -4.11 -1.94
N GLN A 111 -8.75 -4.47 -3.22
CA GLN A 111 -9.84 -4.14 -4.12
C GLN A 111 -11.00 -5.10 -3.84
N PRO A 112 -12.23 -4.59 -3.72
CA PRO A 112 -13.39 -5.47 -3.62
C PRO A 112 -13.54 -6.25 -4.93
N ASP A 113 -14.00 -7.50 -4.83
CA ASP A 113 -14.32 -8.29 -6.01
C ASP A 113 -15.41 -7.59 -6.83
N LEU A 114 -15.24 -7.60 -8.15
CA LEU A 114 -16.26 -7.11 -9.05
C LEU A 114 -17.52 -7.97 -8.88
N PRO A 115 -18.72 -7.37 -8.84
CA PRO A 115 -19.95 -8.14 -8.77
C PRO A 115 -20.04 -9.02 -10.02
N VAL A 116 -19.88 -10.34 -9.83
CA VAL A 116 -20.10 -11.31 -10.89
C VAL A 116 -21.60 -11.40 -11.10
N THR A 117 -22.09 -10.90 -12.23
CA THR A 117 -23.45 -11.20 -12.68
C THR A 117 -23.54 -12.70 -12.88
N LYS A 118 -24.33 -13.38 -12.05
CA LYS A 118 -24.60 -14.81 -12.22
C LYS A 118 -25.20 -14.99 -13.63
N PRO A 119 -24.69 -15.92 -14.44
CA PRO A 119 -25.34 -16.22 -15.71
C PRO A 119 -26.77 -16.67 -15.40
N GLU A 120 -27.73 -16.20 -16.20
CA GLU A 120 -29.10 -16.68 -16.11
C GLU A 120 -29.09 -18.20 -16.32
N GLU A 121 -29.60 -18.94 -15.34
CA GLU A 121 -29.76 -20.39 -15.42
C GLU A 121 -30.82 -20.67 -16.50
N LYS A 122 -30.35 -20.97 -17.71
CA LYS A 122 -31.24 -21.41 -18.79
C LYS A 122 -31.65 -22.85 -18.49
N SER A 123 -32.94 -23.07 -18.24
CA SER A 123 -33.50 -24.41 -18.19
C SER A 123 -33.18 -25.12 -19.50
N VAL A 124 -32.62 -26.32 -19.41
CA VAL A 124 -32.36 -27.19 -20.58
C VAL A 124 -33.67 -27.66 -21.19
N PHE A 125 -34.73 -27.73 -20.38
CA PHE A 125 -36.05 -28.14 -20.80
C PHE A 125 -36.88 -26.96 -21.23
N THR A 126 -37.51 -27.09 -22.38
CA THR A 126 -38.59 -26.21 -22.81
C THR A 126 -39.88 -26.59 -22.09
N GLU A 127 -40.75 -25.62 -21.84
CA GLU A 127 -42.08 -25.85 -21.23
C GLU A 127 -42.89 -26.92 -21.98
N GLN A 128 -42.72 -26.98 -23.30
CA GLN A 128 -43.37 -27.98 -24.15
C GLN A 128 -42.86 -29.41 -23.90
N GLU A 129 -41.56 -29.58 -23.66
CA GLU A 129 -40.98 -30.88 -23.30
C GLU A 129 -41.46 -31.32 -21.92
N PHE A 130 -41.61 -30.37 -20.99
CA PHE A 130 -42.13 -30.66 -19.66
C PHE A 130 -43.59 -31.14 -19.73
N GLN A 131 -44.44 -30.51 -20.53
CA GLN A 131 -45.83 -30.95 -20.72
C GLN A 131 -45.92 -32.35 -21.37
N LYS A 132 -45.08 -32.65 -22.36
CA LYS A 132 -44.99 -33.99 -22.95
C LYS A 132 -44.56 -35.03 -21.91
N PHE A 133 -43.56 -34.71 -21.10
CA PHE A 133 -43.11 -35.58 -20.01
C PHE A 133 -44.24 -35.83 -18.99
N GLN A 134 -44.97 -34.80 -18.59
CA GLN A 134 -46.12 -34.95 -17.68
C GLN A 134 -47.17 -35.89 -18.27
N GLN A 135 -47.54 -35.69 -19.54
CA GLN A 135 -48.50 -36.57 -20.21
C GLN A 135 -47.99 -38.01 -20.26
N GLU A 136 -46.74 -38.23 -20.68
CA GLU A 136 -46.21 -39.60 -20.76
C GLU A 136 -46.09 -40.28 -19.39
N TYR A 137 -45.65 -39.54 -18.37
CA TYR A 137 -45.43 -40.07 -17.04
C TYR A 137 -46.75 -40.42 -16.33
N PHE A 138 -47.75 -39.53 -16.41
CA PHE A 138 -49.05 -39.74 -15.78
C PHE A 138 -50.03 -40.58 -16.63
N SER A 139 -49.76 -40.80 -17.93
CA SER A 139 -50.56 -41.73 -18.75
C SER A 139 -50.19 -43.20 -18.53
N LYS A 140 -49.11 -43.48 -17.79
CA LYS A 140 -48.68 -44.83 -17.37
C LYS A 140 -49.11 -45.17 -15.92
N LEU A 141 -49.93 -44.32 -15.29
CA LEU A 141 -50.65 -44.63 -14.05
C LEU A 141 -52.04 -45.18 -14.38
#